data_AF-A0A847S4Y6-F1
#
_entry.id   AF-A0A847S4Y6-F1
#
_cell.length_a   1.000
_cell.length_b   1.000
_cell.length_c   1.000
_cell.angle_alpha   90.00
_cell.angle_beta   90.00
_cell.angle_gamma   90.00
#
_symmetry.space_group_name_H-M   'P 1'
#
loop_
_entity.id
_entity.type
_entity.pdbx_description
1 polymer ?
#
loop_
_entity_poly.entity_id
_entity_poly.type
_entity_poly.pdbx_seq_one_letter_code
_entity_poly.pdbx_strand_id
1 'polypeptide(L)'
;MDNQINELGLIDYTDALQCKIAFDCLIRPSFDRLNELTRQEVKKSLGYLVENPTYFPDLIEDRLLLCGVPFIAFRLFLSELWNTLFPLEDTSDYKPENYKIKNKPLALNQYSFSQPESESLQDRLNELYKKLLNR
;
A
#
# COMPACT_ATOMS: atom_id res chain seq x y z
N MET A 1 10.96 11.85 21.75
CA MET A 1 10.83 10.78 20.75
C MET A 1 9.95 11.34 19.67
N ASP A 2 10.44 12.21 18.78
CA ASP A 2 9.53 13.10 18.04
C ASP A 2 10.06 13.50 16.66
N ASN A 3 10.50 12.54 15.83
CA ASN A 3 10.91 12.84 14.44
C ASN A 3 10.41 11.85 13.37
N GLN A 4 9.85 10.69 13.73
CA GLN A 4 9.42 9.70 12.73
C GLN A 4 8.15 10.08 11.96
N ILE A 5 7.29 10.93 12.52
CA ILE A 5 6.01 11.34 11.90
C ILE A 5 6.23 12.33 10.73
N ASN A 6 7.42 12.93 10.60
CA ASN A 6 7.65 13.98 9.61
C ASN A 6 8.19 13.47 8.26
N GLU A 7 8.85 12.31 8.20
CA GLU A 7 9.53 11.85 6.97
C GLU A 7 8.56 11.25 5.95
N LEU A 8 7.49 10.57 6.39
CA LEU A 8 6.45 10.05 5.50
C LEU A 8 5.60 11.18 4.89
N GLY A 9 5.40 12.27 5.62
CA GLY A 9 4.69 13.46 5.13
C GLY A 9 5.44 14.25 4.05
N LEU A 10 6.72 13.92 3.79
CA LEU A 10 7.51 14.51 2.70
C LEU A 10 7.27 13.81 1.35
N ILE A 11 6.63 12.65 1.35
CA ILE A 11 6.34 11.91 0.13
C ILE A 11 5.15 12.57 -0.55
N ASP A 12 5.35 13.04 -1.79
CA ASP A 12 4.26 13.51 -2.62
C ASP A 12 3.50 12.31 -3.19
N TYR A 13 2.46 11.87 -2.47
CA TYR A 13 1.59 10.79 -2.91
C TYR A 13 0.70 11.15 -4.11
N THR A 14 0.77 12.40 -4.61
CA THR A 14 0.16 12.78 -5.89
C THR A 14 1.09 12.54 -7.09
N ASP A 15 2.38 12.25 -6.84
CA ASP A 15 3.35 11.86 -7.87
C ASP A 15 3.47 10.33 -7.96
N ALA A 16 3.10 9.76 -9.10
CA ALA A 16 3.13 8.32 -9.34
C ALA A 16 4.52 7.70 -9.12
N LEU A 17 5.59 8.43 -9.51
CA LEU A 17 6.95 7.93 -9.33
C LEU A 17 7.31 7.91 -7.83
N GLN A 18 6.92 8.91 -7.03
CA GLN A 18 7.20 8.94 -5.59
C GLN A 18 6.44 7.84 -4.85
N CYS A 19 5.18 7.62 -5.21
CA CYS A 19 4.41 6.47 -4.76
C CYS A 19 5.16 5.16 -5.01
N LYS A 20 5.59 4.93 -6.26
CA LYS A 20 6.32 3.71 -6.63
C LYS A 20 7.60 3.51 -5.82
N ILE A 21 8.43 4.56 -5.67
CA ILE A 21 9.66 4.47 -4.87
C ILE A 21 9.35 4.15 -3.40
N ALA A 22 8.35 4.83 -2.83
CA ALA A 22 7.91 4.56 -1.45
C ALA A 22 7.45 3.10 -1.29
N PHE A 23 6.70 2.57 -2.25
CA PHE A 23 6.23 1.19 -2.22
C PHE A 23 7.37 0.18 -2.36
N ASP A 24 8.29 0.39 -3.30
CA ASP A 24 9.44 -0.49 -3.50
C ASP A 24 10.34 -0.56 -2.25
N CYS A 25 10.48 0.55 -1.50
CA CYS A 25 11.32 0.59 -0.30
C CYS A 25 10.58 0.14 0.98
N LEU A 26 9.31 0.52 1.15
CA LEU A 26 8.61 0.34 2.43
C LEU A 26 7.65 -0.85 2.42
N ILE A 27 6.97 -1.12 1.30
CA ILE A 27 5.86 -2.07 1.24
C ILE A 27 6.26 -3.39 0.58
N ARG A 28 6.84 -3.34 -0.62
CA ARG A 28 7.20 -4.52 -1.42
C ARG A 28 8.05 -5.55 -0.66
N PRO A 29 9.10 -5.18 0.11
CA PRO A 29 9.89 -6.18 0.83
C PRO A 29 9.09 -6.95 1.88
N SER A 30 8.09 -6.32 2.48
CA SER A 30 7.20 -6.97 3.45
C SER A 30 6.14 -7.83 2.74
N PHE A 31 5.63 -7.36 1.59
CA PHE A 31 4.67 -8.09 0.77
C PHE A 31 5.27 -9.38 0.19
N ASP A 32 6.49 -9.34 -0.34
CA ASP A 32 7.16 -10.48 -0.97
C ASP A 32 7.41 -11.64 0.01
N ARG A 33 7.51 -11.33 1.31
CA ARG A 33 7.68 -12.32 2.39
C ARG A 33 6.38 -12.99 2.83
N LEU A 34 5.22 -12.46 2.44
CA LEU A 34 3.93 -13.09 2.75
C LEU A 34 3.84 -14.46 2.08
N ASN A 35 3.15 -15.40 2.71
CA ASN A 35 2.85 -16.67 2.06
C ASN A 35 1.88 -16.45 0.87
N GLU A 36 1.83 -17.43 -0.04
CA GLU A 36 1.03 -17.30 -1.27
C GLU A 36 -0.46 -17.05 -1.00
N LEU A 37 -1.04 -17.73 -0.01
CA LEU A 37 -2.45 -17.56 0.34
C LEU A 37 -2.73 -16.12 0.79
N THR A 38 -1.87 -15.55 1.63
CA THR A 38 -2.00 -14.16 2.08
C THR A 38 -1.80 -13.17 0.93
N ARG A 39 -0.83 -13.41 0.02
CA ARG A 39 -0.65 -12.57 -1.17
C ARG A 39 -1.89 -12.56 -2.06
N GLN A 40 -2.51 -13.72 -2.27
CA GLN A 40 -3.75 -13.82 -3.06
C GLN A 40 -4.92 -13.08 -2.40
N GLU A 41 -5.02 -13.09 -1.08
CA GLU A 41 -6.07 -12.33 -0.39
C GLU A 41 -5.80 -10.81 -0.39
N VAL A 42 -4.54 -10.39 -0.27
CA VAL A 42 -4.15 -8.98 -0.44
C VAL A 42 -4.46 -8.51 -1.86
N LYS A 43 -4.14 -9.33 -2.87
CA LYS A 43 -4.51 -9.07 -4.27
C LYS A 43 -6.01 -8.85 -4.41
N LYS A 44 -6.85 -9.78 -3.94
CA LYS A 44 -8.32 -9.64 -4.01
C LYS A 44 -8.82 -8.35 -3.34
N SER A 45 -8.29 -8.06 -2.15
CA SER A 45 -8.69 -6.87 -1.38
C SER A 45 -8.28 -5.58 -2.11
N LEU A 46 -7.05 -5.50 -2.59
CA LEU A 46 -6.53 -4.32 -3.28
C LEU A 46 -7.23 -4.10 -4.61
N GLY A 47 -7.42 -5.16 -5.41
CA GLY A 47 -8.14 -5.09 -6.67
C GLY A 47 -9.58 -4.58 -6.48
N TYR A 48 -10.26 -5.06 -5.43
CA TYR A 48 -11.60 -4.57 -5.09
C TYR A 48 -11.60 -3.07 -4.76
N LEU A 49 -10.64 -2.59 -3.97
CA LEU A 49 -10.54 -1.18 -3.61
C LEU A 49 -10.20 -0.28 -4.81
N VAL A 50 -9.37 -0.75 -5.75
CA VAL A 50 -9.03 -0.01 -6.98
C VAL A 50 -10.24 0.13 -7.90
N GLU A 51 -11.05 -0.92 -8.07
CA GLU A 51 -12.29 -0.86 -8.85
C GLU A 51 -13.39 -0.08 -8.13
N ASN A 52 -13.31 0.06 -6.80
CA ASN A 52 -14.33 0.71 -5.96
C ASN A 52 -13.78 1.87 -5.11
N PRO A 53 -13.18 2.90 -5.74
CA PRO A 53 -12.52 3.97 -5.02
C PRO A 53 -13.50 4.90 -4.30
N THR A 54 -14.81 4.74 -4.48
CA THR A 54 -15.83 5.49 -3.73
C THR A 54 -16.18 4.84 -2.39
N TYR A 55 -15.76 3.59 -2.17
CA TYR A 55 -16.05 2.83 -0.97
C TYR A 55 -14.74 2.40 -0.29
N PHE A 56 -14.12 3.35 0.38
CA PHE A 56 -13.06 3.03 1.33
C PHE A 56 -13.71 2.56 2.63
N PRO A 57 -13.38 1.36 3.13
CA PRO A 57 -13.68 1.04 4.52
C PRO A 57 -13.02 2.09 5.42
N ASP A 58 -13.74 2.62 6.41
CA ASP A 58 -13.25 3.66 7.35
C ASP A 58 -11.85 3.33 7.89
N LEU A 59 -11.60 2.04 8.17
CA LEU A 59 -10.32 1.54 8.64
C LEU A 59 -9.14 1.76 7.66
N ILE A 60 -9.38 1.61 6.36
CA ILE A 60 -8.34 1.84 5.33
C ILE A 60 -8.09 3.33 5.17
N GLU A 61 -9.14 4.13 5.17
CA GLU A 61 -9.05 5.59 5.14
C GLU A 61 -8.22 6.12 6.31
N ASP A 62 -8.55 5.73 7.54
CA ASP A 62 -7.79 6.11 8.75
C ASP A 62 -6.30 5.72 8.65
N ARG A 63 -6.01 4.55 8.09
CA ARG A 63 -4.62 4.07 7.92
C ARG A 63 -3.87 4.87 6.86
N LEU A 64 -4.50 5.21 5.76
CA LEU A 64 -3.88 6.05 4.72
C LEU A 64 -3.58 7.45 5.26
N LEU A 65 -4.50 8.03 6.04
CA LEU A 65 -4.27 9.31 6.72
C LEU A 65 -3.09 9.23 7.72
N LEU A 66 -3.00 8.16 8.51
CA LEU A 66 -1.86 7.94 9.43
C LEU A 66 -0.52 7.79 8.69
N CYS A 67 -0.54 7.30 7.45
CA CYS A 67 0.63 7.24 6.58
C CYS A 67 0.96 8.57 5.88
N GLY A 68 0.22 9.65 6.17
CA GLY A 68 0.40 10.95 5.53
C GLY A 68 -0.10 11.03 4.10
N VAL A 69 -0.85 10.03 3.63
CA VAL A 69 -1.49 10.08 2.30
C VAL A 69 -2.68 11.04 2.40
N PRO A 70 -2.75 12.11 1.59
CA PRO A 70 -3.90 12.98 1.59
C PRO A 70 -5.08 12.31 0.87
N PHE A 71 -6.31 12.63 1.27
CA PHE A 71 -7.53 12.05 0.67
C PHE A 71 -7.56 12.16 -0.87
N ILE A 72 -7.12 13.29 -1.42
CA ILE A 72 -7.04 13.51 -2.87
C ILE A 72 -6.12 12.50 -3.60
N ALA A 73 -5.14 11.95 -2.89
CA ALA A 73 -4.18 10.98 -3.41
C ALA A 73 -4.61 9.53 -3.22
N PHE A 74 -5.65 9.22 -2.44
CA PHE A 74 -6.00 7.83 -2.10
C PHE A 74 -6.21 6.93 -3.32
N ARG A 75 -6.93 7.43 -4.32
CA ARG A 75 -7.19 6.67 -5.54
C ARG A 75 -5.91 6.40 -6.32
N LEU A 76 -5.07 7.42 -6.50
CA LEU A 76 -3.79 7.26 -7.18
C LEU A 76 -2.88 6.32 -6.40
N PHE A 77 -2.78 6.51 -5.09
CA PHE A 77 -2.01 5.66 -4.18
C PHE A 77 -2.38 4.19 -4.34
N LEU A 78 -3.67 3.84 -4.31
CA LEU A 78 -4.09 2.45 -4.47
C LEU A 78 -3.79 1.91 -5.86
N SER A 79 -4.00 2.71 -6.91
CA SER A 79 -3.70 2.31 -8.29
C SER A 79 -2.21 2.05 -8.49
N GLU A 80 -1.35 2.93 -7.97
CA GLU A 80 0.10 2.77 -8.03
C GLU A 80 0.58 1.61 -7.16
N LEU A 81 -0.08 1.37 -6.02
CA LEU A 81 0.21 0.22 -5.16
C LEU A 81 -0.11 -1.09 -5.88
N TRP A 82 -1.25 -1.16 -6.58
CA TRP A 82 -1.61 -2.29 -7.43
C TRP A 82 -0.58 -2.49 -8.52
N ASN A 83 -0.28 -1.46 -9.29
CA ASN A 83 0.68 -1.53 -10.40
C ASN A 83 2.08 -1.95 -9.92
N THR A 84 2.46 -1.55 -8.71
CA THR A 84 3.76 -1.91 -8.13
C THR A 84 3.81 -3.38 -7.71
N LEU A 85 2.76 -3.88 -7.04
CA LEU A 85 2.73 -5.24 -6.51
C LEU A 85 2.34 -6.29 -7.56
N PHE A 86 1.49 -5.91 -8.53
CA PHE A 86 0.86 -6.80 -9.51
C PHE A 86 0.97 -6.25 -10.95
N PRO A 87 2.19 -5.98 -11.46
CA PRO A 87 2.39 -5.24 -12.72
C PRO A 87 1.89 -5.96 -13.99
N LEU A 88 1.59 -7.25 -13.90
CA LEU A 88 1.11 -8.07 -15.03
C LEU A 88 -0.38 -8.37 -14.95
N GLU A 89 -1.09 -7.80 -13.97
CA GLU A 89 -2.45 -8.19 -13.63
C GLU A 89 -3.43 -7.02 -13.82
N ASP A 90 -4.63 -7.35 -14.29
CA ASP A 90 -5.74 -6.41 -14.43
C ASP A 90 -6.63 -6.48 -13.18
N THR A 91 -7.23 -5.35 -12.83
CA THR A 91 -8.20 -5.22 -11.74
C THR A 91 -9.62 -5.58 -12.15
N SER A 92 -9.90 -5.78 -13.45
CA SER A 92 -11.23 -6.10 -13.98
C SER A 92 -11.88 -7.33 -13.34
N ASP A 93 -11.07 -8.29 -12.91
CA ASP A 93 -11.45 -9.45 -12.12
C ASP A 93 -11.92 -9.10 -10.68
N TYR A 94 -12.09 -7.83 -10.30
CA TYR A 94 -12.50 -7.41 -8.95
C TYR A 94 -13.66 -6.43 -8.90
N LYS A 95 -14.33 -6.21 -10.03
CA LYS A 95 -15.52 -5.36 -10.13
C LYS A 95 -16.65 -5.82 -9.21
N PRO A 96 -17.48 -4.93 -8.64
CA PRO A 96 -18.62 -5.28 -7.79
C PRO A 96 -19.57 -6.29 -8.42
N GLU A 97 -19.82 -6.11 -9.71
CA GLU A 97 -20.72 -6.93 -10.52
C GLU A 97 -20.28 -8.39 -10.58
N ASN A 98 -18.96 -8.62 -10.45
CA ASN A 98 -18.34 -9.94 -10.51
C ASN A 98 -18.32 -10.66 -9.15
N TYR A 99 -18.62 -9.97 -8.03
CA TYR A 99 -18.50 -10.54 -6.67
C TYR A 99 -19.67 -10.20 -5.76
N LYS A 100 -20.51 -11.20 -5.46
CA LYS A 100 -21.65 -10.97 -4.55
C LYS A 100 -21.29 -10.82 -3.07
N ILE A 101 -20.25 -11.46 -2.52
CA ILE A 101 -19.99 -11.43 -1.04
C ILE A 101 -18.49 -11.61 -0.66
N LYS A 102 -17.61 -12.09 -1.56
CA LYS A 102 -16.32 -12.71 -1.17
C LYS A 102 -15.09 -11.80 -1.05
N ASN A 103 -15.13 -10.56 -1.54
CA ASN A 103 -13.95 -9.67 -1.55
C ASN A 103 -14.08 -8.56 -0.50
N LYS A 104 -14.60 -8.91 0.69
CA LYS A 104 -14.53 -7.98 1.81
C LYS A 104 -13.05 -7.77 2.15
N PRO A 105 -12.59 -6.52 2.36
CA PRO A 105 -11.23 -6.27 2.79
C PRO A 105 -10.88 -7.15 3.99
N LEU A 106 -9.68 -7.74 3.96
CA LEU A 106 -9.16 -8.58 5.03
C LEU A 106 -9.37 -7.96 6.42
N ALA A 107 -9.63 -8.78 7.43
CA ALA A 107 -9.74 -8.33 8.81
C ALA A 107 -8.35 -7.98 9.39
N LEU A 108 -8.31 -7.11 10.41
CA LEU A 108 -7.07 -6.55 10.98
C LEU A 108 -6.05 -7.61 11.44
N ASN A 109 -6.54 -8.73 11.97
CA ASN A 109 -5.72 -9.87 12.42
C ASN A 109 -5.10 -10.67 11.27
N GLN A 110 -5.56 -10.47 10.03
CA GLN A 110 -5.04 -11.11 8.83
C GLN A 110 -3.94 -10.28 8.14
N TYR A 111 -3.74 -9.02 8.57
CA TYR A 111 -2.66 -8.12 8.14
C TYR A 111 -1.47 -8.12 9.10
N SER A 112 -1.20 -9.22 9.82
CA SER A 112 -0.04 -9.29 10.72
C SER A 112 1.26 -9.26 9.91
N PHE A 113 1.73 -8.05 9.60
CA PHE A 113 3.06 -7.80 9.06
C PHE A 113 4.05 -8.05 10.19
N SER A 114 4.58 -9.27 10.28
CA SER A 114 5.74 -9.53 11.12
C SER A 114 6.95 -8.79 10.53
N GLN A 115 7.41 -7.74 11.22
CA GLN A 115 8.72 -7.16 10.94
C GLN A 115 9.78 -8.23 11.24
N PRO A 116 10.72 -8.52 10.33
CA PRO A 116 11.85 -9.36 10.70
C PRO A 116 12.72 -8.63 11.73
N GLU A 117 13.38 -9.39 12.60
CA GLU A 117 14.25 -8.86 13.66
C GLU A 117 15.51 -8.13 13.13
N SER A 118 15.81 -8.24 11.84
CA SER A 118 17.12 -7.86 11.27
C SER A 118 17.14 -6.60 10.40
N GLU A 119 16.01 -5.96 10.10
CA GLU A 119 15.96 -4.81 9.19
C GLU A 119 15.30 -3.61 9.88
N SER A 120 16.09 -2.57 10.17
CA SER A 120 15.55 -1.41 10.87
C SER A 120 14.68 -0.57 9.93
N LEU A 121 13.54 -0.09 10.42
CA LEU A 121 12.70 0.86 9.69
C LEU A 121 13.50 2.08 9.21
N GLN A 122 14.51 2.49 9.99
CA GLN A 122 15.38 3.62 9.69
C GLN A 122 16.23 3.39 8.44
N ASP A 123 16.73 2.17 8.21
CA ASP A 123 17.53 1.86 7.02
C ASP A 123 16.69 1.99 5.74
N ARG A 124 15.44 1.54 5.79
CA ARG A 124 14.49 1.67 4.68
C ARG A 124 14.11 3.13 4.41
N LEU A 125 13.92 3.93 5.46
CA LEU A 125 13.67 5.37 5.34
C LEU A 125 14.89 6.10 4.74
N ASN A 126 16.10 5.73 5.15
CA ASN A 126 17.34 6.28 4.58
C ASN A 126 17.50 5.92 3.08
N GLU A 127 17.17 4.69 2.69
CA GLU A 127 17.18 4.28 1.28
C GLU A 127 16.14 5.06 0.45
N LEU A 128 14.93 5.20 0.98
CA LEU A 128 13.88 6.02 0.37
C LEU A 128 14.35 7.45 0.16
N TYR A 129 14.90 8.08 1.20
CA TYR A 129 15.41 9.45 1.15
C TYR A 129 16.50 9.62 0.08
N LYS A 130 17.46 8.68 0.00
CA LYS A 130 18.49 8.68 -1.06
C LYS A 130 17.89 8.59 -2.47
N LYS A 131 16.87 7.74 -2.67
CA LYS A 131 16.20 7.60 -3.97
C LYS A 131 15.37 8.83 -4.35
N LEU A 132 14.79 9.53 -3.38
CA LEU A 132 14.05 10.76 -3.62
C LEU A 132 14.99 11.94 -3.93
N LEU A 133 16.14 12.04 -3.26
CA LEU A 133 17.13 13.11 -3.48
C LEU A 133 17.95 12.95 -4.77
N ASN A 134 18.19 11.72 -5.23
CA ASN A 134 18.94 11.45 -6.46
C ASN A 134 18.08 11.59 -7.74
N ARG A 135 16.94 12.30 -7.64
CA ARG A 135 16.10 12.68 -8.77
C ARG A 135 16.55 14.01 -9.36
#